data_AF-A0A847EZZ8-F1
#
_entry.id   AF-A0A847EZZ8-F1
#
_cell.length_a   1.000
_cell.length_b   1.000
_cell.length_c   1.000
_cell.angle_alpha   90.00
_cell.angle_beta   90.00
_cell.angle_gamma   90.00
#
_symmetry.space_group_name_H-M   'P 1'
#
loop_
_entity.id
_entity.type
_entity.pdbx_description
1 polymer ?
#
loop_
_entity_poly.entity_id
_entity_poly.type
_entity_poly.pdbx_seq_one_letter_code
_entity_poly.pdbx_strand_id
1 'polypeptide(L)'
;MIEVPISWESLEDAFENNAHEVHSYLHLETGEVIRVVDGVADPTMHSRIMSDPLYLRVDPVSSREQYRWMEHFIEELDDEELKAQLAAAIDGKGAFRRFKDALVNHQGPRERWFAFRSARLRECMEAWLTAHDIKPVERPEWKVPTAPGGAPQGEVSEAQLKARRIAATDANRVRLHELVDLLSSRDLDTALAFVQFLRERHALRVKTAKREAGKVHDGTKGDPQ
;
A
#
# COMPACT_ATOMS: atom_id res chain seq x y z
N MET A 1 -20.59 21.38 -0.61
CA MET A 1 -20.21 20.02 -1.00
C MET A 1 -19.18 20.09 -2.12
N ILE A 2 -17.98 19.56 -1.91
CA ILE A 2 -16.87 19.54 -2.88
C ILE A 2 -16.89 18.24 -3.70
N GLU A 3 -16.54 18.30 -4.98
CA GLU A 3 -16.47 17.12 -5.85
C GLU A 3 -15.06 16.55 -5.85
N VAL A 4 -14.91 15.26 -5.53
CA VAL A 4 -13.60 14.62 -5.35
C VAL A 4 -13.55 13.27 -6.08
N PRO A 5 -12.52 13.00 -6.92
CA PRO A 5 -12.39 11.74 -7.67
C PRO A 5 -11.82 10.60 -6.80
N ILE A 6 -12.66 10.10 -5.88
CA ILE A 6 -12.30 9.14 -4.84
C ILE A 6 -11.77 7.82 -5.42
N SER A 7 -10.62 7.36 -4.92
CA SER A 7 -10.22 5.95 -5.01
C SER A 7 -11.00 5.14 -3.98
N TRP A 8 -12.05 4.44 -4.41
CA TRP A 8 -12.82 3.63 -3.45
C TRP A 8 -12.00 2.53 -2.80
N GLU A 9 -11.12 1.86 -3.57
CA GLU A 9 -10.20 0.84 -3.05
C GLU A 9 -9.25 1.41 -1.98
N SER A 10 -8.61 2.55 -2.28
CA SER A 10 -7.65 3.15 -1.34
C SER A 10 -8.33 3.75 -0.12
N LEU A 11 -9.58 4.21 -0.27
CA LEU A 11 -10.38 4.68 0.85
C LEU A 11 -10.82 3.49 1.72
N GLU A 12 -11.24 2.38 1.12
CA GLU A 12 -11.60 1.15 1.84
C GLU A 12 -10.41 0.65 2.68
N ASP A 13 -9.23 0.54 2.07
CA ASP A 13 -7.98 0.18 2.76
C ASP A 13 -7.68 1.09 3.97
N ALA A 14 -7.97 2.39 3.85
CA ALA A 14 -7.80 3.34 4.94
C ALA A 14 -8.81 3.15 6.06
N PHE A 15 -10.06 2.84 5.73
CA PHE A 15 -11.11 2.56 6.72
C PHE A 15 -10.87 1.25 7.48
N GLU A 16 -10.23 0.27 6.85
CA GLU A 16 -9.91 -1.01 7.48
C GLU A 16 -8.76 -0.92 8.50
N ASN A 17 -7.78 -0.05 8.24
CA ASN A 17 -6.53 -0.04 8.98
C ASN A 17 -6.63 0.71 10.32
N ASN A 18 -6.55 -0.04 11.42
CA ASN A 18 -6.59 0.49 12.79
C ASN A 18 -5.22 0.47 13.50
N ALA A 19 -4.12 0.26 12.78
CA ALA A 19 -2.79 0.29 13.40
C ALA A 19 -2.48 1.71 13.93
N HIS A 20 -2.13 1.82 15.20
CA HIS A 20 -1.92 3.12 15.87
C HIS A 20 -0.82 3.97 15.23
N GLU A 21 0.21 3.34 14.66
CA GLU A 21 1.34 3.99 14.00
C GLU A 21 1.02 4.40 12.55
N VAL A 22 -0.19 4.13 12.07
CA VAL A 22 -0.57 4.32 10.68
C VAL A 22 -1.73 5.30 10.58
N HIS A 23 -1.52 6.35 9.79
CA HIS A 23 -2.49 7.41 9.60
C HIS A 23 -2.75 7.60 8.11
N SER A 24 -4.02 7.61 7.73
CA SER A 24 -4.45 7.76 6.34
C SER A 24 -5.05 9.14 6.12
N TYR A 25 -4.75 9.75 4.98
CA TYR A 25 -5.21 11.09 4.62
C TYR A 25 -5.74 11.09 3.19
N LEU A 26 -6.93 11.62 2.99
CA LEU A 26 -7.55 11.85 1.69
C LEU A 26 -7.15 13.23 1.17
N HIS A 27 -6.58 13.29 -0.03
CA HIS A 27 -6.34 14.54 -0.74
C HIS A 27 -7.63 15.00 -1.43
N LEU A 28 -8.09 16.20 -1.11
CA LEU A 28 -9.41 16.72 -1.51
C LEU A 28 -9.50 17.10 -3.00
N GLU A 29 -8.40 17.37 -3.70
CA GLU A 29 -8.45 17.61 -5.16
C GLU A 29 -8.27 16.32 -5.99
N THR A 30 -7.29 15.48 -5.65
CA THR A 30 -6.93 14.30 -6.46
C THR A 30 -7.71 13.04 -6.08
N GLY A 31 -8.36 13.03 -4.91
CA GLY A 31 -9.01 11.85 -4.34
C GLY A 31 -8.03 10.70 -4.01
N GLU A 32 -6.73 10.99 -3.93
CA GLU A 32 -5.70 10.04 -3.52
C GLU A 32 -5.72 9.87 -2.00
N VAL A 33 -5.49 8.63 -1.54
CA VAL A 33 -5.38 8.33 -0.11
C VAL A 33 -3.93 7.98 0.20
N ILE A 34 -3.28 8.83 1.00
CA ILE A 34 -1.89 8.67 1.41
C ILE A 34 -1.85 8.04 2.79
N ARG A 35 -0.97 7.04 2.95
CA ARG A 35 -0.71 6.38 4.22
C ARG A 35 0.64 6.81 4.78
N VAL A 36 0.62 7.38 5.97
CA VAL A 36 1.80 7.80 6.71
C VAL A 36 2.01 6.85 7.88
N VAL A 37 3.23 6.34 8.00
CA VAL A 37 3.62 5.43 9.09
C VAL A 37 4.64 6.12 9.98
N ASP A 38 4.38 6.16 11.28
CA ASP A 38 5.25 6.76 12.27
C ASP A 38 6.62 6.08 12.29
N GLY A 39 7.69 6.87 12.40
CA GLY A 39 9.07 6.38 12.45
C GLY A 39 9.64 5.85 11.12
N VAL A 40 8.82 5.66 10.09
CA VAL A 40 9.26 5.28 8.73
C VAL A 40 9.20 6.47 7.78
N ALA A 41 8.17 7.30 7.90
CA ALA A 41 8.02 8.51 7.09
C ALA A 41 9.03 9.59 7.51
N ASP A 42 9.51 10.36 6.52
CA ASP A 42 10.32 11.56 6.78
C ASP A 42 9.51 12.51 7.69
N PRO A 43 10.06 12.97 8.84
CA PRO A 43 9.39 13.92 9.73
C PRO A 43 8.87 15.18 9.02
N THR A 44 9.55 15.60 7.95
CA THR A 44 9.14 16.75 7.14
C THR A 44 7.91 16.46 6.27
N MET A 45 7.74 15.22 5.80
CA MET A 45 6.57 14.80 5.02
C MET A 45 5.31 14.73 5.89
N HIS A 46 5.42 14.14 7.09
CA HIS A 46 4.31 14.08 8.03
C HIS A 46 3.82 15.48 8.42
N SER A 47 4.75 16.37 8.76
CA SER A 47 4.45 17.76 9.12
C SER A 47 3.77 18.53 7.98
N ARG A 48 4.21 18.33 6.73
CA ARG A 48 3.61 18.96 5.55
C ARG A 48 2.17 18.52 5.34
N ILE A 49 1.90 17.21 5.37
CA ILE A 49 0.55 16.65 5.21
C ILE A 49 -0.38 17.16 6.30
N MET A 50 0.07 17.17 7.56
CA MET A 50 -0.76 17.67 8.67
C MET A 50 -1.03 19.17 8.62
N SER A 51 -0.15 19.96 7.99
CA SER A 51 -0.30 21.41 7.86
C SER A 51 -1.10 21.84 6.63
N ASP A 52 -1.31 20.94 5.67
CA ASP A 52 -1.91 21.24 4.39
C ASP A 52 -3.44 21.01 4.44
N PRO A 53 -4.26 22.06 4.24
CA PRO A 53 -5.71 21.96 4.33
C PRO A 53 -6.34 21.10 3.22
N LEU A 54 -5.58 20.73 2.18
CA LEU A 54 -6.04 19.80 1.14
C LEU A 54 -6.03 18.34 1.61
N TYR A 55 -5.44 18.02 2.76
CA TYR A 55 -5.45 16.68 3.33
C TYR A 55 -6.44 16.56 4.47
N LEU A 56 -7.41 15.68 4.28
CA LEU A 56 -8.38 15.31 5.30
C LEU A 56 -7.99 13.97 5.92
N ARG A 57 -7.81 13.92 7.23
CA ARG A 57 -7.53 12.67 7.95
C ARG A 57 -8.73 11.73 7.85
N VAL A 58 -8.47 10.48 7.47
CA VAL A 58 -9.48 9.41 7.44
C VAL A 58 -9.58 8.79 8.83
N ASP A 59 -10.80 8.70 9.35
CA ASP A 59 -11.09 8.01 10.60
C ASP A 59 -11.44 6.55 10.30
N PRO A 60 -10.58 5.57 10.65
CA PRO A 60 -10.86 4.18 10.35
C PRO A 60 -12.06 3.67 11.14
N VAL A 61 -12.73 2.66 10.61
CA VAL A 61 -13.79 1.96 11.36
C VAL A 61 -13.14 1.28 12.54
N SER A 62 -13.58 1.64 13.76
CA SER A 62 -12.98 1.15 14.99
C SER A 62 -12.90 -0.39 15.02
N SER A 63 -11.81 -0.92 15.57
CA SER A 63 -11.66 -2.38 15.76
C SER A 63 -12.84 -3.02 16.49
N ARG A 64 -13.53 -2.30 17.38
CA ARG A 64 -14.71 -2.82 18.07
C ARG A 64 -15.91 -3.00 17.13
N GLU A 65 -16.11 -2.07 16.21
CA GLU A 65 -17.18 -2.16 15.23
C GLU A 65 -16.89 -3.26 14.20
N GLN A 66 -15.64 -3.37 13.74
CA GLN A 66 -15.23 -4.48 12.88
C GLN A 66 -15.36 -5.85 13.58
N TYR A 67 -15.17 -5.91 14.90
CA TYR A 67 -15.40 -7.13 15.68
C TYR A 67 -16.89 -7.50 15.71
N ARG A 68 -17.79 -6.53 15.89
CA ARG A 68 -19.25 -6.78 15.82
C ARG A 68 -19.68 -7.33 14.46
N TRP A 69 -19.06 -6.87 13.39
CA TRP A 69 -19.33 -7.42 12.05
C TRP A 69 -18.96 -8.90 11.97
N MET A 70 -17.87 -9.32 12.62
CA MET A 70 -17.51 -10.73 12.71
C MET A 70 -18.54 -11.52 13.51
N GLU A 71 -19.02 -10.99 14.64
CA GLU A 71 -20.08 -11.61 15.45
C GLU A 71 -21.36 -11.82 14.63
N HIS A 72 -21.85 -10.76 13.98
CA HIS A 72 -23.05 -10.83 13.13
C HIS A 72 -22.89 -11.81 11.97
N PHE A 73 -21.74 -11.80 11.29
CA PHE A 73 -21.50 -12.74 10.20
C PHE A 73 -21.53 -14.19 10.68
N ILE A 74 -20.96 -14.48 11.86
CA ILE A 74 -20.98 -15.82 12.45
C ILE A 74 -22.42 -16.24 12.78
N GLU A 75 -23.24 -15.33 13.29
CA GLU A 75 -24.65 -15.60 13.62
C GLU A 75 -25.47 -15.99 12.37
N GLU A 76 -25.20 -15.37 11.23
CA GLU A 76 -25.88 -15.59 9.94
C GLU A 76 -25.45 -16.88 9.19
N LEU A 77 -24.45 -17.62 9.69
CA LEU A 77 -24.03 -18.87 9.06
C LEU A 77 -25.00 -20.01 9.36
N ASP A 78 -25.39 -20.74 8.31
CA ASP A 78 -26.19 -21.97 8.41
C ASP A 78 -25.39 -23.21 8.88
N ASP A 79 -24.08 -23.20 8.64
CA ASP A 79 -23.18 -24.29 9.00
C ASP A 79 -22.76 -24.17 10.47
N GLU A 80 -23.39 -24.99 11.31
CA GLU A 80 -23.16 -24.99 12.77
C GLU A 80 -21.72 -25.36 13.16
N GLU A 81 -21.03 -26.20 12.38
CA GLU A 81 -19.64 -26.57 12.66
C GLU A 81 -18.71 -25.38 12.41
N LEU A 82 -18.87 -24.73 11.25
CA LEU A 82 -18.12 -23.52 10.92
C LEU A 82 -18.44 -22.37 11.88
N LYS A 83 -19.71 -22.22 12.27
CA LYS A 83 -20.15 -21.22 13.24
C LYS A 83 -19.45 -21.39 14.58
N ALA A 84 -19.42 -22.61 15.12
CA ALA A 84 -18.71 -22.91 16.36
C ALA A 84 -17.20 -22.66 16.24
N GLN A 85 -16.59 -23.06 15.11
CA GLN A 85 -15.16 -22.84 14.84
C GLN A 85 -14.81 -21.34 14.80
N LEU A 86 -15.62 -20.53 14.10
CA LEU A 86 -15.39 -19.09 14.00
C LEU A 86 -15.66 -18.38 15.33
N ALA A 87 -16.70 -18.76 16.07
CA ALA A 87 -16.97 -18.21 17.40
C ALA A 87 -15.78 -18.43 18.36
N ALA A 88 -15.18 -19.62 18.34
CA ALA A 88 -13.95 -19.88 19.09
C ALA A 88 -12.74 -19.09 18.55
N ALA A 89 -12.66 -18.88 17.23
CA ALA A 89 -11.56 -18.15 16.59
C ALA A 89 -11.57 -16.64 16.90
N ILE A 90 -12.72 -16.05 17.22
CA ILE A 90 -12.80 -14.62 17.54
C ILE A 90 -12.51 -14.32 19.02
N ASP A 91 -12.55 -15.31 19.92
CA ASP A 91 -12.35 -15.07 21.34
C ASP A 91 -10.86 -14.84 21.72
N GLY A 92 -10.55 -13.67 22.30
CA GLY A 92 -9.21 -13.33 22.80
C GLY A 92 -8.26 -12.64 21.80
N LYS A 93 -6.96 -12.64 22.13
CA LYS A 93 -5.95 -11.87 21.39
C LYS A 93 -5.75 -12.42 19.97
N GLY A 94 -5.77 -11.52 18.99
CA GLY A 94 -5.55 -11.89 17.58
C GLY A 94 -6.79 -12.44 16.88
N ALA A 95 -7.99 -12.16 17.40
CA ALA A 95 -9.29 -12.50 16.82
C ALA A 95 -9.36 -12.35 15.29
N PHE A 96 -9.04 -11.15 14.76
CA PHE A 96 -9.07 -10.87 13.33
C PHE A 96 -8.20 -11.79 12.48
N ARG A 97 -7.01 -12.15 12.98
CA ARG A 97 -6.11 -13.06 12.27
C ARG A 97 -6.67 -14.47 12.28
N ARG A 98 -7.04 -14.98 13.46
CA ARG A 98 -7.58 -16.34 13.61
C ARG A 98 -8.88 -16.55 12.85
N PHE A 99 -9.77 -15.56 12.84
CA PHE A 99 -10.99 -15.58 12.04
C PHE A 99 -10.70 -15.73 10.55
N LYS A 100 -9.78 -14.92 10.01
CA LYS A 100 -9.36 -15.03 8.60
C LYS A 100 -8.69 -16.37 8.32
N ASP A 101 -7.82 -16.84 9.22
CA ASP A 101 -7.12 -18.12 9.10
C ASP A 101 -8.12 -19.29 9.07
N ALA A 102 -9.17 -19.24 9.89
CA ALA A 102 -10.25 -20.23 9.88
C ALA A 102 -11.04 -20.23 8.57
N LEU A 103 -11.23 -19.07 7.92
CA LEU A 103 -11.91 -18.96 6.63
C LEU A 103 -11.06 -19.38 5.42
N VAL A 104 -9.74 -19.54 5.54
CA VAL A 104 -8.85 -19.87 4.40
C VAL A 104 -9.30 -21.15 3.69
N ASN A 105 -9.79 -22.14 4.43
CA ASN A 105 -10.21 -23.43 3.89
C ASN A 105 -11.69 -23.47 3.46
N HIS A 106 -12.45 -22.38 3.64
CA HIS A 106 -13.88 -22.31 3.37
C HIS A 106 -14.18 -21.22 2.33
N GLN A 107 -13.89 -21.51 1.05
CA GLN A 107 -13.96 -20.51 -0.03
C GLN A 107 -15.32 -19.79 -0.13
N GLY A 108 -16.44 -20.53 -0.06
CA GLY A 108 -17.78 -19.94 -0.13
C GLY A 108 -18.07 -18.96 1.03
N PRO A 109 -17.99 -19.41 2.30
CA PRO A 109 -18.11 -18.51 3.46
C PRO A 109 -17.12 -17.36 3.44
N ARG A 110 -15.88 -17.57 2.98
CA ARG A 110 -14.86 -16.52 2.87
C ARG A 110 -15.27 -15.43 1.88
N GLU A 111 -15.78 -15.80 0.70
CA GLU A 111 -16.30 -14.85 -0.28
C GLU A 111 -17.50 -14.07 0.27
N ARG A 112 -18.42 -14.75 0.97
CA ARG A 112 -19.55 -14.09 1.64
C ARG A 112 -19.09 -13.10 2.72
N TRP A 113 -18.08 -13.46 3.50
CA TRP A 113 -17.49 -12.56 4.50
C TRP A 113 -16.93 -11.30 3.84
N PHE A 114 -16.16 -11.43 2.76
CA PHE A 114 -15.62 -10.26 2.06
C PHE A 114 -16.73 -9.37 1.49
N ALA A 115 -17.75 -9.96 0.86
CA ALA A 115 -18.88 -9.20 0.34
C ALA A 115 -19.63 -8.45 1.45
N PHE A 116 -19.91 -9.13 2.58
CA PHE A 116 -20.56 -8.52 3.75
C PHE A 116 -19.74 -7.36 4.32
N ARG A 117 -18.43 -7.57 4.51
CA ARG A 117 -17.51 -6.57 5.05
C ARG A 117 -17.39 -5.35 4.13
N SER A 118 -17.15 -5.56 2.84
CA SER A 118 -17.03 -4.46 1.87
C SER A 118 -18.32 -3.65 1.76
N ALA A 119 -19.50 -4.29 1.87
CA ALA A 119 -20.77 -3.56 1.92
C ALA A 119 -20.88 -2.66 3.16
N ARG A 120 -20.49 -3.15 4.34
CA ARG A 120 -20.46 -2.34 5.58
C ARG A 120 -19.45 -1.21 5.51
N LEU A 121 -18.27 -1.47 4.96
CA LEU A 121 -17.27 -0.42 4.74
C LEU A 121 -17.78 0.64 3.76
N ARG A 122 -18.48 0.23 2.70
CA ARG A 122 -19.11 1.16 1.75
C ARG A 122 -20.07 2.11 2.46
N GLU A 123 -20.96 1.60 3.30
CA GLU A 123 -21.89 2.41 4.10
C GLU A 123 -21.13 3.40 5.00
N CYS A 124 -20.07 2.96 5.69
CA CYS A 124 -19.25 3.83 6.53
C CYS A 124 -18.53 4.92 5.72
N MET A 125 -17.95 4.57 4.58
CA MET A 125 -17.25 5.51 3.69
C MET A 125 -18.21 6.56 3.17
N GLU A 126 -19.39 6.18 2.69
CA GLU A 126 -20.40 7.11 2.18
C GLU A 126 -20.91 8.05 3.27
N ALA A 127 -21.19 7.52 4.47
CA ALA A 127 -21.58 8.34 5.61
C ALA A 127 -20.49 9.35 6.02
N TRP A 128 -19.23 8.92 6.02
CA TRP A 128 -18.10 9.78 6.33
C TRP A 128 -17.89 10.87 5.26
N LEU A 129 -17.94 10.52 3.98
CA LEU A 129 -17.85 11.50 2.88
C LEU A 129 -18.97 12.54 2.99
N THR A 130 -20.20 12.09 3.25
CA THR A 130 -21.36 12.96 3.45
C THR A 130 -21.17 13.90 4.64
N ALA A 131 -20.68 13.39 5.78
CA ALA A 131 -20.41 14.18 6.97
C ALA A 131 -19.34 15.26 6.76
N HIS A 132 -18.46 15.09 5.78
CA HIS A 132 -17.42 16.05 5.40
C HIS A 132 -17.78 16.91 4.19
N ASP A 133 -19.05 16.90 3.77
CA ASP A 133 -19.51 17.63 2.57
C ASP A 133 -18.73 17.24 1.30
N ILE A 134 -18.38 15.96 1.16
CA ILE A 134 -17.67 15.43 -0.01
C ILE A 134 -18.65 14.65 -0.90
N LYS A 135 -18.73 15.05 -2.16
CA LYS A 135 -19.43 14.33 -3.22
C LYS A 135 -18.40 13.51 -4.01
N PRO A 136 -18.41 12.17 -3.91
CA PRO A 136 -17.54 11.35 -4.73
C PRO A 136 -17.96 11.46 -6.20
N VAL A 137 -17.00 11.75 -7.07
CA VAL A 137 -17.18 11.72 -8.53
C VAL A 137 -16.37 10.59 -9.14
N GLU A 138 -16.77 10.14 -10.31
CA GLU A 138 -16.04 9.11 -11.04
C GLU A 138 -14.62 9.59 -11.32
N ARG A 139 -13.65 8.75 -10.94
CA ARG A 139 -12.25 9.03 -11.26
C ARG A 139 -12.10 8.95 -12.78
N PRO A 140 -11.54 9.98 -13.44
CA PRO A 140 -11.24 9.86 -14.86
C PRO A 140 -10.31 8.66 -15.04
N GLU A 141 -10.72 7.70 -15.89
CA GLU A 141 -9.85 6.58 -16.25
C GLU A 141 -8.51 7.15 -16.71
N TRP A 142 -7.44 6.92 -15.95
CA TRP A 142 -6.11 7.14 -16.44
C TRP A 142 -5.88 6.10 -17.55
N LYS A 143 -6.23 6.48 -18.78
CA LYS A 143 -5.75 5.78 -19.96
C LYS A 143 -4.26 5.95 -19.95
N VAL A 144 -3.56 4.94 -19.43
CA VAL A 144 -2.13 4.76 -19.69
C VAL A 144 -1.99 4.99 -21.19
N PRO A 145 -1.16 5.95 -21.67
CA PRO A 145 -0.92 6.08 -23.08
C PRO A 145 -0.35 4.75 -23.58
N THR A 146 -1.22 3.84 -24.01
CA THR A 146 -0.83 2.64 -24.69
C THR A 146 -0.23 3.16 -25.97
N ALA A 147 1.09 3.14 -26.06
CA ALA A 147 1.80 3.41 -27.29
C ALA A 147 1.08 2.60 -28.40
N PRO A 148 0.71 3.23 -29.53
CA PRO A 148 -0.03 2.53 -30.58
C PRO A 148 0.85 1.38 -31.10
N GLY A 149 0.50 0.14 -30.72
CA GLY A 149 1.31 -1.04 -31.03
C GLY A 149 1.20 -2.16 -30.00
N GLY A 150 -0.01 -2.49 -29.55
CA GLY A 150 -0.25 -3.70 -28.76
C GLY A 150 -0.33 -4.92 -29.66
N ALA A 151 0.82 -5.53 -29.98
CA ALA A 151 0.85 -6.93 -30.43
C ALA A 151 0.72 -7.86 -29.20
N PRO A 152 0.07 -9.03 -29.32
CA PRO A 152 -0.27 -9.89 -28.19
C PRO A 152 0.98 -10.37 -27.44
N GLN A 153 0.91 -10.35 -26.10
CA GLN A 153 1.97 -10.77 -25.20
C GLN A 153 2.09 -12.30 -25.24
N GLY A 154 3.06 -12.80 -26.03
CA GLY A 154 3.62 -14.13 -25.85
C GLY A 154 4.63 -14.13 -24.70
N GLU A 155 4.73 -15.25 -23.98
CA GLU A 155 5.63 -15.47 -22.84
C GLU A 155 7.06 -14.97 -23.16
N VAL A 156 7.47 -13.92 -22.44
CA VAL A 156 8.72 -13.21 -22.69
C VAL A 156 9.83 -13.85 -21.88
N SER A 157 10.88 -14.34 -22.54
CA SER A 157 11.99 -15.05 -21.89
C SER A 157 12.79 -14.15 -20.94
N GLU A 158 13.43 -14.71 -19.90
CA GLU A 158 14.28 -13.96 -18.95
C GLU A 158 15.36 -13.12 -19.63
N ALA A 159 15.89 -13.56 -20.77
CA ALA A 159 16.88 -12.82 -21.55
C ALA A 159 16.26 -11.54 -22.17
N GLN A 160 15.01 -11.61 -22.62
CA GLN A 160 14.27 -10.48 -23.16
C GLN A 160 13.83 -9.51 -22.05
N LEU A 161 13.46 -10.01 -20.87
CA LEU A 161 13.22 -9.18 -19.67
C LEU A 161 14.47 -8.43 -19.23
N LYS A 162 15.64 -9.09 -19.23
CA LYS A 162 16.92 -8.47 -18.90
C LYS A 162 17.32 -7.40 -19.92
N ALA A 163 17.16 -7.67 -21.21
CA ALA A 163 17.40 -6.70 -22.28
C ALA A 163 16.47 -5.48 -22.18
N ARG A 164 15.18 -5.69 -21.91
CA ARG A 164 14.21 -4.61 -21.63
C ARG A 164 14.60 -3.77 -20.41
N ARG A 165 15.10 -4.40 -19.35
CA ARG A 165 15.53 -3.71 -18.13
C ARG A 165 16.78 -2.85 -18.37
N ILE A 166 17.72 -3.34 -19.18
CA ILE A 166 18.91 -2.57 -19.60
C ILE A 166 18.48 -1.37 -20.47
N ALA A 167 17.65 -1.60 -21.49
CA ALA A 167 17.14 -0.54 -22.37
C ALA A 167 16.33 0.52 -21.60
N ALA A 168 15.50 0.10 -20.64
CA ALA A 168 14.75 1.01 -19.77
C ALA A 168 15.67 1.81 -18.83
N THR A 169 16.78 1.20 -18.37
CA THR A 169 17.78 1.91 -17.56
C THR A 169 18.48 2.99 -18.38
N ASP A 170 18.83 2.69 -19.63
CA ASP A 170 19.47 3.66 -20.52
C ASP A 170 18.51 4.79 -20.92
N ALA A 171 17.23 4.48 -21.19
CA ALA A 171 16.20 5.49 -21.44
C ALA A 171 15.98 6.42 -20.22
N ASN A 172 16.00 5.86 -19.00
CA ASN A 172 15.89 6.64 -17.78
C ASN A 172 17.11 7.56 -17.55
N ARG A 173 18.31 7.15 -17.98
CA ARG A 173 19.50 8.02 -17.93
C ARG A 173 19.35 9.21 -18.86
N VAL A 174 18.91 8.99 -20.10
CA VAL A 174 18.66 10.06 -21.07
C VAL A 174 17.63 11.04 -20.53
N ARG A 175 16.50 10.53 -20.02
CA ARG A 175 15.45 11.37 -19.44
C ARG A 175 15.89 12.15 -18.21
N LEU A 176 16.74 11.58 -17.37
CA LEU A 176 17.31 12.28 -16.21
C LEU A 176 18.21 13.45 -16.67
N HIS A 177 19.03 13.25 -17.71
CA HIS A 177 19.84 14.34 -18.27
C HIS A 177 18.97 15.47 -18.82
N GLU A 178 17.94 15.15 -19.61
CA GLU A 178 17.00 16.14 -20.13
C GLU A 178 16.29 16.94 -19.02
N LEU A 179 15.89 16.27 -17.93
CA LEU A 179 15.23 16.93 -16.80
C LEU A 179 16.19 17.85 -16.03
N VAL A 180 17.45 17.45 -15.85
CA VAL A 180 18.47 18.26 -15.18
C VAL A 180 18.74 19.55 -15.96
N ASP A 181 18.74 19.50 -17.29
CA ASP A 181 18.94 20.67 -18.15
C ASP A 181 17.78 21.67 -18.08
N LEU A 182 16.60 21.24 -17.63
CA LEU A 182 15.40 22.07 -17.49
C LEU A 182 15.21 22.64 -16.08
N LEU A 183 16.06 22.28 -15.10
CA LEU A 183 15.94 22.77 -13.73
C LEU A 183 16.39 24.22 -13.58
N SER A 184 15.75 24.93 -12.66
CA SER A 184 16.22 26.25 -12.23
C SER A 184 17.53 26.11 -11.43
N SER A 185 18.33 27.18 -11.36
CA SER A 185 19.58 27.18 -10.58
C SER A 185 19.37 26.84 -9.10
N ARG A 186 18.22 27.23 -8.54
CA ARG A 186 17.84 26.92 -7.14
C ARG A 186 17.51 25.45 -6.93
N ASP A 187 16.91 24.80 -7.93
CA ASP A 187 16.51 23.40 -7.85
C ASP A 187 17.67 22.45 -8.21
N LEU A 188 18.66 22.95 -8.96
CA LEU A 188 19.85 22.20 -9.33
C LEU A 188 20.69 21.81 -8.11
N ASP A 189 20.84 22.69 -7.12
CA ASP A 189 21.55 22.39 -5.87
C ASP A 189 20.86 21.25 -5.09
N THR A 190 19.53 21.26 -5.09
CA THR A 190 18.71 20.21 -4.44
C THR A 190 18.83 18.88 -5.19
N ALA A 191 18.76 18.92 -6.52
CA ALA A 191 18.95 17.72 -7.35
C ALA A 191 20.36 17.12 -7.16
N LEU A 192 21.38 17.96 -7.06
CA LEU A 192 22.76 17.55 -6.85
C LEU A 192 22.95 16.88 -5.48
N ALA A 193 22.38 17.44 -4.41
CA ALA A 193 22.36 16.83 -3.09
C ALA A 193 21.66 15.46 -3.08
N PHE A 194 20.52 15.34 -3.78
CA PHE A 194 19.77 14.09 -3.85
C PHE A 194 20.52 13.00 -4.63
N VAL A 195 21.13 13.33 -5.76
CA VAL A 195 21.94 12.39 -6.55
C VAL A 195 23.19 11.93 -5.78
N GLN A 196 23.83 12.83 -5.03
CA GLN A 196 24.95 12.48 -4.15
C GLN A 196 24.52 11.53 -3.03
N PHE A 197 23.39 11.81 -2.37
CA PHE A 197 22.82 10.93 -1.37
C PHE A 197 22.53 9.52 -1.93
N LEU A 198 21.94 9.43 -3.12
CA LEU A 198 21.67 8.15 -3.78
C LEU A 198 22.96 7.37 -4.07
N ARG A 199 24.02 8.06 -4.50
CA ARG A 199 25.34 7.46 -4.75
C ARG A 199 25.96 6.91 -3.47
N GLU A 200 25.90 7.66 -2.37
CA GLU A 200 26.43 7.25 -1.07
C GLU A 200 25.64 6.09 -0.47
N ARG A 201 24.30 6.13 -0.57
CA ARG A 201 23.42 5.04 -0.16
C ARG A 201 23.71 3.75 -0.92
N HIS A 202 23.95 3.83 -2.23
CA HIS A 202 24.35 2.68 -3.03
C HIS A 202 25.73 2.14 -2.60
N ALA A 203 26.70 3.02 -2.37
CA ALA A 203 28.02 2.63 -1.90
C ALA A 203 27.98 1.94 -0.52
N LEU A 204 27.10 2.39 0.38
CA LEU A 204 26.87 1.76 1.69
C LEU A 204 26.22 0.38 1.54
N ARG A 205 25.18 0.23 0.71
CA ARG A 205 24.54 -1.07 0.45
C ARG A 205 25.52 -2.10 -0.12
N VAL A 206 26.38 -1.69 -1.06
CA VAL A 206 27.41 -2.56 -1.65
C VAL A 206 28.46 -2.96 -0.61
N LYS A 207 28.86 -2.04 0.29
CA LYS A 207 29.79 -2.33 1.39
C LYS A 207 29.20 -3.29 2.43
N THR A 208 27.91 -3.14 2.78
CA THR A 208 27.21 -4.03 3.71
C THR A 208 27.06 -5.43 3.14
N ALA A 209 26.62 -5.57 1.87
CA ALA A 209 26.52 -6.86 1.19
C ALA A 209 27.87 -7.59 1.09
N LYS A 210 28.98 -6.86 0.89
CA LYS A 210 30.33 -7.44 0.85
C LYS A 210 30.83 -7.90 2.23
N ARG A 211 30.43 -7.21 3.31
CA ARG A 211 30.72 -7.64 4.70
C ARG A 211 29.93 -8.87 5.12
N GLU A 212 28.68 -8.98 4.70
CA GLU A 212 27.84 -10.16 4.95
C GLU A 212 28.34 -11.39 4.18
N ALA A 213 28.74 -11.24 2.91
CA ALA A 213 29.34 -12.33 2.13
C ALA A 213 30.70 -12.81 2.68
N GLY A 214 31.50 -11.91 3.27
CA GLY A 214 32.78 -12.28 3.91
C GLY A 214 32.62 -13.03 5.23
N LYS A 215 31.52 -12.82 5.95
CA LYS A 215 31.24 -13.48 7.24
C LYS A 215 30.80 -14.94 7.08
N VAL A 216 30.27 -15.32 5.92
CA VAL A 216 29.82 -16.69 5.62
C VAL A 216 31.00 -17.63 5.27
N HIS A 217 32.16 -17.08 4.88
CA HIS A 217 33.30 -17.90 4.46
C HIS A 217 34.28 -18.27 5.59
N ASP A 218 34.16 -17.67 6.78
CA ASP A 218 35.06 -17.90 7.93
C ASP A 218 34.54 -18.95 8.92
N GLY A 219 33.32 -19.49 8.70
CA GLY A 219 32.64 -20.41 9.63
C GLY A 219 32.87 -21.91 9.38
N THR A 220 33.71 -22.31 8.42
CA THR A 220 33.82 -23.72 8.01
C THR A 220 35.27 -24.21 8.02
N LYS A 221 35.90 -24.27 9.19
CA LYS A 221 37.08 -25.14 9.39
C LYS A 221 37.26 -25.54 10.87
N GLY A 222 37.06 -26.84 11.13
CA GLY A 222 37.27 -27.56 12.39
C GLY A 222 36.20 -28.65 12.46
N ASP A 223 36.45 -29.95 12.38
CA ASP A 223 37.64 -30.79 12.55
C ASP A 223 37.53 -32.02 11.63
N PRO A 224 38.63 -32.65 11.18
CA PRO A 224 38.63 -34.06 10.82
C PRO A 224 38.98 -34.94 12.02
N GLN A 225 38.25 -36.06 12.13
CA GLN A 225 38.48 -37.21 13.02
C GLN A 225 39.90 -37.77 12.95
#